data_AF-A0A413WKS7-F1
#
_entry.id   AF-A0A413WKS7-F1
#
_cell.length_a   1.000
_cell.length_b   1.000
_cell.length_c   1.000
_cell.angle_alpha   90.00
_cell.angle_beta   90.00
_cell.angle_gamma   90.00
#
_symmetry.space_group_name_H-M   'P 1'
#
loop_
_entity.id
_entity.type
_entity.pdbx_description
1 polymer ?
#
loop_
_entity_poly.entity_id
_entity_poly.type
_entity_poly.pdbx_seq_one_letter_code
_entity_poly.pdbx_strand_id
1 'polypeptide(L)'
;MFALLIAIDLFFDLGTIQNELNLFYVAAILFALRYGTIFGLISFGMLLLYKVLYTGLVGGDIFLLFYDTNSLLTLFYYFAITVIVGLFSTSFRERHEITQFRNEELKDENTYLKETVDLLNTSQTTLRQKLLQSEYSLNQLYELAVSLDLPHPELIRSETIRLLKKTFLASDVAMYHVDRSQKSMRLLIRQTDKKEFPQTIFLDEASSMFKRFFQVQETTLRQLDDEDTDPMLLAPIIVDGMTREVVVIKRLPLRKLTTDDLHVLNILFSWIGTRIQNAENLIRKEQHEKMHKGTSFYKKEAFMELVAIQEQKKIHHGQPYIVLDYPLGYEPVSLESIEAIVHSYLREIDVVGYDPEENKLLLLLPGTSEDHRQRIYDRIEGILIQKGV
;
A
#
# COMPACT_ATOMS: atom_id res chain seq x y z
N MET A 1 -57.93 39.23 -31.63
CA MET A 1 -59.05 39.06 -30.68
C MET A 1 -59.70 40.40 -30.34
N PHE A 2 -58.99 41.35 -29.70
CA PHE A 2 -59.54 42.69 -29.41
C PHE A 2 -59.96 43.47 -30.67
N ALA A 3 -59.12 43.49 -31.71
CA ALA A 3 -59.46 44.07 -33.02
C ALA A 3 -60.64 43.38 -33.74
N LEU A 4 -60.90 42.10 -33.42
CA LEU A 4 -61.98 41.31 -34.01
C LEU A 4 -63.32 41.63 -33.34
N LEU A 5 -63.32 41.90 -32.02
CA LEU A 5 -64.49 42.42 -31.31
C LEU A 5 -64.87 43.83 -31.80
N ILE A 6 -63.87 44.68 -32.08
CA ILE A 6 -64.07 46.02 -32.66
C ILE A 6 -64.66 45.92 -34.08
N ALA A 7 -64.14 45.01 -34.91
CA ALA A 7 -64.64 44.80 -36.27
C ALA A 7 -66.09 44.27 -36.29
N ILE A 8 -66.46 43.41 -35.33
CA ILE A 8 -67.83 42.88 -35.21
C ILE A 8 -68.81 43.98 -34.80
N ASP A 9 -68.44 44.84 -33.84
CA ASP A 9 -69.28 45.95 -33.40
C ASP A 9 -69.53 46.97 -34.52
N LEU A 10 -68.50 47.24 -35.33
CA LEU A 10 -68.59 48.13 -36.50
C LEU A 10 -69.45 47.55 -37.64
N PHE A 11 -69.50 46.23 -37.78
CA PHE A 11 -70.22 45.54 -38.86
C PHE A 11 -71.70 45.30 -38.51
N PHE A 12 -72.04 45.17 -37.22
CA PHE A 12 -73.40 44.87 -36.75
C PHE A 12 -74.14 46.08 -36.14
N ASP A 13 -73.51 47.25 -36.06
CA ASP A 13 -74.07 48.48 -35.49
C ASP A 13 -74.72 48.28 -34.11
N LEU A 14 -74.00 47.57 -33.23
CA LEU A 14 -74.51 47.08 -31.93
C LEU A 14 -74.65 48.19 -30.87
N GLY A 15 -74.28 49.44 -31.19
CA GLY A 15 -74.47 50.60 -30.31
C GLY A 15 -73.74 50.51 -28.96
N THR A 16 -72.76 49.59 -28.80
CA THR A 16 -72.15 49.28 -27.51
C THR A 16 -71.36 50.44 -26.90
N ILE A 17 -70.95 51.40 -27.74
CA ILE A 17 -70.25 52.63 -27.35
C ILE A 17 -71.16 53.61 -26.59
N GLN A 18 -72.48 53.59 -26.84
CA GLN A 18 -73.46 54.48 -26.20
C GLN A 18 -73.81 54.05 -24.76
N ASN A 19 -73.54 52.79 -24.39
CA ASN A 19 -73.84 52.29 -23.06
C ASN A 19 -72.79 52.70 -22.03
N GLU A 20 -73.24 53.21 -20.87
CA GLU A 20 -72.38 53.59 -19.74
C GLU A 20 -71.55 52.41 -19.20
N LEU A 21 -72.01 51.17 -19.42
CA LEU A 21 -71.29 49.92 -19.16
C LEU A 21 -70.74 49.34 -20.47
N ASN A 22 -69.63 49.90 -20.93
CA ASN A 22 -68.96 49.54 -22.17
C ASN A 22 -68.24 48.17 -22.01
N LEU A 23 -68.71 47.14 -22.73
CA LEU A 23 -68.13 45.79 -22.77
C LEU A 23 -66.63 45.80 -23.14
N PHE A 24 -66.20 46.79 -23.92
CA PHE A 24 -64.82 46.99 -24.33
C PHE A 24 -63.89 47.42 -23.18
N TYR A 25 -64.36 48.21 -22.20
CA TYR A 25 -63.54 48.53 -21.02
C TYR A 25 -63.36 47.29 -20.14
N VAL A 26 -64.39 46.46 -20.00
CA VAL A 26 -64.29 45.18 -19.30
C VAL A 26 -63.30 44.25 -20.01
N ALA A 27 -63.35 44.19 -21.35
CA ALA A 27 -62.38 43.44 -22.13
C ALA A 27 -60.95 43.95 -21.90
N ALA A 28 -60.71 45.27 -21.92
CA ALA A 28 -59.39 45.85 -21.65
C ALA A 28 -58.86 45.49 -20.25
N ILE A 29 -59.72 45.50 -19.23
CA ILE A 29 -59.36 45.08 -17.86
C ILE A 29 -59.04 43.58 -17.80
N LEU A 30 -59.80 42.72 -18.50
CA LEU A 30 -59.51 41.28 -18.59
C LEU A 30 -58.18 41.02 -19.31
N PHE A 31 -57.88 41.78 -20.36
CA PHE A 31 -56.57 41.71 -21.03
C PHE A 31 -55.44 42.17 -20.10
N ALA A 32 -55.64 43.23 -19.32
CA ALA A 32 -54.67 43.67 -18.30
C ALA A 32 -54.47 42.63 -17.20
N LEU A 33 -55.55 41.97 -16.76
CA LEU A 33 -55.49 40.91 -15.75
C LEU A 33 -54.78 39.65 -16.27
N ARG A 34 -54.96 39.28 -17.54
CA ARG A 34 -54.37 38.05 -18.09
C ARG A 34 -52.94 38.24 -18.60
N TYR A 35 -52.66 39.35 -19.27
CA TYR A 35 -51.42 39.56 -20.00
C TYR A 35 -50.53 40.65 -19.37
N GLY A 36 -50.98 41.29 -18.30
CA GLY A 36 -50.22 42.29 -17.56
C GLY A 36 -50.41 43.73 -18.06
N THR A 37 -49.63 44.64 -17.49
CA THR A 37 -49.75 46.09 -17.70
C THR A 37 -49.63 46.51 -19.16
N ILE A 38 -48.63 45.99 -19.88
CA ILE A 38 -48.29 46.40 -21.26
C ILE A 38 -49.46 46.10 -22.21
N PHE A 39 -50.01 44.90 -22.15
CA PHE A 39 -51.14 44.51 -23.00
C PHE A 39 -52.46 45.16 -22.57
N GLY A 40 -52.62 45.47 -21.27
CA GLY A 40 -53.72 46.30 -20.77
C GLY A 40 -53.69 47.72 -21.34
N LEU A 41 -52.51 48.35 -21.34
CA LEU A 41 -52.27 49.68 -21.90
C LEU A 41 -52.52 49.73 -23.41
N ILE A 42 -52.03 48.73 -24.16
CA ILE A 42 -52.27 48.63 -25.61
C ILE A 42 -53.76 48.47 -25.90
N SER A 43 -54.46 47.62 -25.14
CA SER A 43 -55.91 47.42 -25.29
C SER A 43 -56.69 48.69 -24.99
N PHE A 44 -56.32 49.43 -23.93
CA PHE A 44 -56.92 50.71 -23.59
C PHE A 44 -56.64 51.79 -24.65
N GLY A 45 -55.41 51.85 -25.19
CA GLY A 45 -55.06 52.77 -26.28
C GLY A 45 -55.83 52.48 -27.56
N MET A 46 -56.02 51.21 -27.90
CA MET A 46 -56.82 50.79 -29.05
C MET A 46 -58.30 51.13 -28.88
N LEU A 47 -58.82 51.02 -27.65
CA LEU A 47 -60.16 51.45 -27.30
C LEU A 47 -60.33 52.96 -27.40
N LEU A 48 -59.35 53.73 -26.93
CA LEU A 48 -59.35 55.20 -27.04
C LEU A 48 -59.35 55.64 -28.51
N LEU A 49 -58.51 55.03 -29.34
CA LEU A 49 -58.48 55.26 -30.78
C LEU A 49 -59.82 54.91 -31.45
N TYR A 50 -60.42 53.78 -31.09
CA TYR A 50 -61.74 53.38 -31.59
C TYR A 50 -62.83 54.40 -31.23
N LYS A 51 -62.85 54.87 -29.97
CA LYS A 51 -63.80 55.87 -29.49
C LYS A 51 -63.65 57.20 -30.23
N VAL A 52 -62.42 57.65 -30.48
CA VAL A 52 -62.13 58.88 -31.26
C VAL A 52 -62.59 58.76 -32.72
N LEU A 53 -62.29 57.64 -33.37
CA LEU A 53 -62.70 57.39 -34.76
C LEU A 53 -64.23 57.32 -34.91
N TYR A 54 -64.90 56.63 -33.98
CA TYR A 54 -66.35 56.52 -33.99
C TYR A 54 -67.04 57.88 -33.81
N THR A 55 -66.59 58.70 -32.84
CA THR A 55 -67.13 60.06 -32.64
C THR A 55 -66.94 60.95 -33.87
N GLY A 56 -65.80 60.84 -34.56
CA GLY A 56 -65.55 61.57 -35.81
C GLY A 56 -66.44 61.11 -36.98
N LEU A 57 -66.74 59.81 -37.09
CA LEU A 57 -67.61 59.26 -38.14
C LEU A 57 -69.10 59.60 -37.95
N VAL A 58 -69.54 59.71 -36.70
CA VAL A 58 -70.93 60.08 -36.34
C VAL A 58 -71.17 61.60 -36.47
N GLY A 59 -70.15 62.39 -36.84
CA GLY A 59 -70.25 63.84 -37.00
C GLY A 59 -70.20 64.62 -35.68
N GLY A 60 -69.77 63.99 -34.58
CA GLY A 60 -69.57 64.63 -33.29
C GLY A 60 -68.26 65.40 -33.25
N ASP A 61 -68.22 66.47 -32.46
CA ASP A 61 -66.98 67.22 -32.24
C ASP A 61 -66.04 66.42 -31.34
N ILE A 62 -64.88 66.04 -31.90
CA ILE A 62 -63.83 65.28 -31.22
C ILE A 62 -63.35 66.04 -29.97
N PHE A 63 -63.38 67.38 -29.99
CA PHE A 63 -63.02 68.20 -28.84
C PHE A 63 -64.03 68.07 -27.69
N LEU A 64 -65.31 67.83 -27.98
CA LEU A 64 -66.36 67.66 -26.97
C LEU A 64 -66.14 66.42 -26.09
N LEU A 65 -65.50 65.38 -26.64
CA LEU A 65 -65.20 64.13 -25.93
C LEU A 65 -64.20 64.32 -24.78
N PHE A 66 -63.32 65.32 -24.90
CA PHE A 66 -62.35 65.71 -23.89
C PHE A 66 -62.80 66.93 -23.06
N TYR A 67 -63.84 67.65 -23.50
CA TYR A 67 -64.37 68.82 -22.80
C TYR A 67 -65.55 68.48 -21.89
N ASP A 68 -66.31 67.43 -22.19
CA ASP A 68 -67.35 66.91 -21.31
C ASP A 68 -66.72 66.23 -20.08
N THR A 69 -66.90 66.87 -18.92
CA THR A 69 -66.36 66.45 -17.63
C THR A 69 -66.71 65.00 -17.31
N ASN A 70 -67.92 64.53 -17.64
CA ASN A 70 -68.35 63.17 -17.31
C ASN A 70 -67.63 62.10 -18.16
N SER A 71 -67.47 62.33 -19.46
CA SER A 71 -66.78 61.40 -20.36
C SER A 71 -65.28 61.27 -20.02
N LEU A 72 -64.64 62.41 -19.71
CA LEU A 72 -63.22 62.44 -19.34
C LEU A 72 -62.97 61.72 -18.00
N LEU A 73 -63.86 61.91 -17.03
CA LEU A 73 -63.76 61.32 -15.71
C LEU A 73 -63.96 59.78 -15.77
N THR A 74 -64.92 59.30 -16.56
CA THR A 74 -65.12 57.86 -16.81
C THR A 74 -63.92 57.22 -17.51
N LEU A 75 -63.33 57.91 -18.51
CA LEU A 75 -62.13 57.43 -19.19
C LEU A 75 -60.93 57.33 -18.23
N PHE A 76 -60.77 58.31 -17.34
CA PHE A 76 -59.73 58.32 -16.32
C PHE A 76 -59.91 57.18 -15.31
N TYR A 77 -61.14 56.91 -14.84
CA TYR A 77 -61.37 55.79 -13.93
C TYR A 77 -61.06 54.44 -14.56
N TYR A 78 -61.50 54.19 -15.80
CA TYR A 78 -61.18 52.93 -16.47
C TYR A 78 -59.70 52.79 -16.79
N PHE A 79 -59.02 53.88 -17.10
CA PHE A 79 -57.56 53.89 -17.24
C PHE A 79 -56.88 53.49 -15.92
N ALA A 80 -57.24 54.15 -14.82
CA ALA A 80 -56.68 53.88 -13.51
C ALA A 80 -56.92 52.42 -13.07
N ILE A 81 -58.13 51.91 -13.25
CA ILE A 81 -58.49 50.51 -12.93
C ILE A 81 -57.67 49.54 -13.79
N THR A 82 -57.57 49.78 -15.11
CA THR A 82 -56.80 48.91 -16.03
C THR A 82 -55.33 48.86 -15.64
N VAL A 83 -54.73 50.01 -15.27
CA VAL A 83 -53.34 50.11 -14.84
C VAL A 83 -53.12 49.41 -13.49
N ILE A 84 -53.99 49.63 -12.50
CA ILE A 84 -53.90 48.99 -11.17
C ILE A 84 -54.02 47.46 -11.29
N VAL A 85 -55.01 46.98 -12.06
CA VAL A 85 -55.24 45.55 -12.28
C VAL A 85 -54.08 44.92 -13.05
N GLY A 86 -53.56 45.61 -14.06
CA GLY A 86 -52.39 45.16 -14.80
C GLY A 86 -51.14 45.06 -13.92
N LEU A 87 -50.90 46.04 -13.05
CA LEU A 87 -49.75 46.05 -12.13
C LEU A 87 -49.84 44.90 -11.12
N PHE A 88 -51.03 44.67 -10.57
CA PHE A 88 -51.26 43.59 -9.63
C PHE A 88 -51.04 42.21 -10.28
N SER A 89 -51.58 42.00 -11.48
CA SER A 89 -51.36 40.76 -12.24
C SER A 89 -49.88 40.53 -12.54
N THR A 90 -49.19 41.56 -13.01
CA THR A 90 -47.76 41.47 -13.36
C THR A 90 -46.91 41.15 -12.13
N SER A 91 -47.11 41.86 -11.02
CA SER A 91 -46.37 41.61 -9.77
C SER A 91 -46.67 40.24 -9.17
N PHE A 92 -47.93 39.78 -9.22
CA PHE A 92 -48.29 38.46 -8.73
C PHE A 92 -47.62 37.35 -9.55
N ARG A 93 -47.59 37.50 -10.88
CA ARG A 93 -46.94 36.56 -11.78
C ARG A 93 -45.43 36.51 -11.55
N GLU A 94 -44.77 37.68 -11.48
CA GLU A 94 -43.32 37.76 -11.20
C GLU A 94 -42.99 37.11 -9.85
N ARG A 95 -43.77 37.38 -8.80
CA ARG A 95 -43.59 36.75 -7.47
C ARG A 95 -43.75 35.23 -7.53
N HIS A 96 -44.71 34.75 -8.30
CA HIS A 96 -44.92 33.32 -8.50
C HIS A 96 -43.73 32.68 -9.23
N GLU A 97 -43.27 33.28 -10.34
CA GLU A 97 -42.11 32.80 -11.10
C GLU A 97 -40.84 32.80 -10.24
N ILE A 98 -40.57 33.87 -9.48
CA ILE A 98 -39.42 33.94 -8.55
C ILE A 98 -39.53 32.86 -7.48
N THR A 99 -40.72 32.63 -6.93
CA THR A 99 -40.92 31.61 -5.87
C THR A 99 -40.77 30.20 -6.42
N GLN A 100 -41.20 29.94 -7.65
CA GLN A 100 -40.96 28.67 -8.32
C GLN A 100 -39.47 28.45 -8.57
N PHE A 101 -38.78 29.44 -9.14
CA PHE A 101 -37.34 29.37 -9.39
C PHE A 101 -36.55 29.10 -8.10
N ARG A 102 -36.89 29.80 -7.01
CA ARG A 102 -36.27 29.58 -5.70
C ARG A 102 -36.56 28.19 -5.13
N ASN A 103 -37.76 27.63 -5.36
CA ASN A 103 -38.07 26.27 -4.92
C ASN A 103 -37.30 25.22 -5.72
N GLU A 104 -37.15 25.43 -7.03
CA GLU A 104 -36.33 24.56 -7.88
C GLU A 104 -34.87 24.61 -7.44
N GLU A 105 -34.30 25.80 -7.23
CA GLU A 105 -32.94 26.00 -6.73
C GLU A 105 -32.72 25.32 -5.37
N LEU A 106 -33.64 25.50 -4.41
CA LEU A 106 -33.57 24.83 -3.10
C LEU A 106 -33.65 23.30 -3.22
N LYS A 107 -34.42 22.79 -4.18
CA LYS A 107 -34.55 21.35 -4.41
C LYS A 107 -33.26 20.78 -4.99
N ASP A 108 -32.62 21.50 -5.90
CA ASP A 108 -31.34 21.13 -6.49
C ASP A 108 -30.23 21.16 -5.42
N GLU A 109 -30.18 22.21 -4.59
CA GLU A 109 -29.25 22.31 -3.47
C GLU A 109 -29.45 21.18 -2.46
N ASN A 110 -30.70 20.83 -2.14
CA ASN A 110 -31.00 19.72 -1.22
C ASN A 110 -30.55 18.36 -1.80
N THR A 111 -30.71 18.18 -3.12
CA THR A 111 -30.27 16.95 -3.81
C THR A 111 -28.76 16.84 -3.79
N TYR A 112 -28.06 17.94 -4.13
CA TYR A 112 -26.61 18.01 -4.06
C TYR A 112 -26.06 17.76 -2.65
N LEU A 113 -26.69 18.33 -1.62
CA LEU A 113 -26.32 18.09 -0.22
C LEU A 113 -26.47 16.62 0.17
N LYS A 114 -27.55 15.95 -0.25
CA LYS A 114 -27.76 14.51 0.00
C LYS A 114 -26.69 13.67 -0.67
N GLU A 115 -26.41 13.91 -1.95
CA GLU A 115 -25.35 13.21 -2.67
C GLU A 115 -23.98 13.40 -2.02
N THR A 116 -23.69 14.63 -1.58
CA THR A 116 -22.44 14.95 -0.88
C THR A 116 -22.33 14.21 0.45
N VAL A 117 -23.40 14.17 1.24
CA VAL A 117 -23.44 13.45 2.53
C VAL A 117 -23.25 11.94 2.30
N ASP A 118 -23.92 11.36 1.31
CA ASP A 118 -23.77 9.94 0.98
C ASP A 118 -22.35 9.59 0.52
N LEU A 119 -21.72 10.46 -0.28
CA LEU A 119 -20.33 10.32 -0.70
C LEU A 119 -19.36 10.42 0.49
N LEU A 120 -19.59 11.36 1.42
CA LEU A 120 -18.80 11.49 2.64
C LEU A 120 -18.95 10.27 3.56
N ASN A 121 -20.16 9.74 3.73
CA ASN A 121 -20.41 8.53 4.51
C ASN A 121 -19.72 7.30 3.88
N THR A 122 -19.78 7.18 2.56
CA THR A 122 -19.11 6.09 1.82
C THR A 122 -17.58 6.22 1.93
N SER A 123 -17.05 7.44 1.84
CA SER A 123 -15.63 7.70 2.05
C SER A 123 -15.19 7.36 3.48
N GLN A 124 -15.96 7.80 4.49
CA GLN A 124 -15.66 7.53 5.90
C GLN A 124 -15.67 6.02 6.22
N THR A 125 -16.67 5.29 5.71
CA THR A 125 -16.75 3.83 5.90
C THR A 125 -15.59 3.12 5.22
N THR A 126 -15.24 3.51 4.00
CA THR A 126 -14.07 2.97 3.27
C THR A 126 -12.77 3.24 4.03
N LEU A 127 -12.59 4.47 4.54
CA LEU A 127 -11.42 4.84 5.33
C LEU A 127 -11.33 4.04 6.64
N ARG A 128 -12.46 3.88 7.36
CA ARG A 128 -12.50 3.02 8.56
C ARG A 128 -12.13 1.57 8.25
N GLN A 129 -12.64 1.02 7.16
CA GLN A 129 -12.29 -0.34 6.75
C GLN A 129 -10.79 -0.46 6.43
N LYS A 130 -10.22 0.50 5.70
CA LYS A 130 -8.77 0.54 5.43
C LYS A 130 -7.94 0.66 6.72
N LEU A 131 -8.36 1.48 7.69
CA LEU A 131 -7.70 1.59 8.98
C LEU A 131 -7.75 0.28 9.76
N LEU A 132 -8.92 -0.37 9.85
CA LEU A 132 -9.06 -1.67 10.51
C LEU A 132 -8.20 -2.75 9.84
N GLN A 133 -8.16 -2.78 8.51
CA GLN A 133 -7.27 -3.66 7.76
C GLN A 133 -5.80 -3.35 8.03
N SER A 134 -5.43 -2.07 8.10
CA SER A 134 -4.07 -1.64 8.42
C SER A 134 -3.65 -2.05 9.84
N GLU A 135 -4.49 -1.85 10.85
CA GLU A 135 -4.20 -2.29 12.23
C GLU A 135 -4.04 -3.80 12.32
N TYR A 136 -4.93 -4.55 11.66
CA TYR A 136 -4.82 -5.99 11.56
C TYR A 136 -3.51 -6.42 10.88
N SER A 137 -3.12 -5.73 9.79
CA SER A 137 -1.86 -6.00 9.10
C SER A 137 -0.62 -5.68 9.94
N LEU A 138 -0.66 -4.64 10.79
CA LEU A 138 0.45 -4.29 11.67
C LEU A 138 0.67 -5.34 12.76
N ASN A 139 -0.42 -5.83 13.36
CA ASN A 139 -0.33 -6.92 14.33
C ASN A 139 0.22 -8.19 13.70
N GLN A 140 -0.23 -8.54 12.48
CA GLN A 140 0.31 -9.68 11.74
C GLN A 140 1.81 -9.52 11.44
N LEU A 141 2.23 -8.34 10.99
CA LEU A 141 3.64 -8.02 10.75
C LEU A 141 4.46 -8.15 12.03
N TYR A 142 3.95 -7.63 13.15
CA TYR A 142 4.61 -7.76 14.45
C TYR A 142 4.74 -9.22 14.90
N GLU A 143 3.68 -10.02 14.77
CA GLU A 143 3.71 -11.46 15.08
C GLU A 143 4.75 -12.20 14.23
N LEU A 144 4.84 -11.89 12.93
CA LEU A 144 5.87 -12.45 12.04
C LEU A 144 7.27 -12.05 12.52
N ALA A 145 7.50 -10.78 12.83
CA ALA A 145 8.79 -10.30 13.31
C ALA A 145 9.24 -10.98 14.62
N VAL A 146 8.31 -11.15 15.57
CA VAL A 146 8.58 -11.82 16.85
C VAL A 146 8.83 -13.31 16.67
N SER A 147 8.09 -13.98 15.77
CA SER A 147 8.28 -15.41 15.53
C SER A 147 9.67 -15.77 14.98
N LEU A 148 10.33 -14.82 14.32
CA LEU A 148 11.69 -14.95 13.78
C LEU A 148 12.80 -14.63 14.80
N ASP A 149 12.46 -14.22 16.02
CA ASP A 149 13.45 -13.92 17.07
C ASP A 149 13.95 -15.20 17.76
N LEU A 150 14.75 -15.96 17.03
CA LEU A 150 15.28 -17.26 17.44
C LEU A 150 16.80 -17.20 17.61
N PRO A 151 17.38 -17.97 18.54
CA PRO A 151 18.80 -17.85 18.90
C PRO A 151 19.76 -18.43 17.86
N HIS A 152 19.27 -19.25 16.92
CA HIS A 152 20.13 -19.98 15.98
C HIS A 152 19.64 -19.81 14.53
N PRO A 153 20.55 -19.56 13.55
CA PRO A 153 20.19 -19.38 12.15
C PRO A 153 19.31 -20.52 11.59
N GLU A 154 19.67 -21.78 11.82
CA GLU A 154 18.88 -22.94 11.37
C GLU A 154 17.42 -22.94 11.87
N LEU A 155 17.17 -22.44 13.08
CA LEU A 155 15.81 -22.32 13.61
C LEU A 155 15.05 -21.23 12.86
N ILE A 156 15.70 -20.10 12.55
CA ILE A 156 15.12 -19.01 11.75
C ILE A 156 14.77 -19.50 10.33
N ARG A 157 15.63 -20.32 9.71
CA ARG A 157 15.38 -20.92 8.38
C ARG A 157 14.16 -21.85 8.40
N SER A 158 14.07 -22.69 9.43
CA SER A 158 12.96 -23.62 9.64
C SER A 158 11.65 -22.88 9.91
N GLU A 159 11.71 -21.84 10.73
CA GLU A 159 10.61 -20.94 11.01
C GLU A 159 10.10 -20.26 9.73
N THR A 160 11.01 -19.75 8.91
CA THR A 160 10.69 -19.06 7.66
C THR A 160 9.83 -19.92 6.74
N ILE A 161 10.22 -21.18 6.51
CA ILE A 161 9.42 -22.10 5.70
C ILE A 161 8.03 -22.33 6.31
N ARG A 162 7.95 -22.42 7.64
CA ARG A 162 6.67 -22.58 8.34
C ARG A 162 5.77 -21.34 8.19
N LEU A 163 6.32 -20.14 8.31
CA LEU A 163 5.60 -18.88 8.15
C LEU A 163 5.09 -18.69 6.72
N LEU A 164 5.93 -18.97 5.72
CA LEU A 164 5.55 -18.90 4.31
C LEU A 164 4.40 -19.86 3.98
N LYS A 165 4.41 -21.06 4.58
CA LYS A 165 3.30 -22.02 4.46
C LYS A 165 2.04 -21.53 5.16
N LYS A 166 2.15 -21.07 6.42
CA LYS A 166 0.99 -20.71 7.24
C LYS A 166 0.29 -19.45 6.73
N THR A 167 1.06 -18.42 6.42
CA THR A 167 0.56 -17.08 6.09
C THR A 167 0.22 -16.95 4.61
N PHE A 168 1.13 -17.42 3.74
CA PHE A 168 0.99 -17.24 2.29
C PHE A 168 0.47 -18.48 1.55
N LEU A 169 0.22 -19.58 2.27
CA LEU A 169 -0.19 -20.87 1.68
C LEU A 169 0.76 -21.33 0.58
N ALA A 170 2.04 -20.93 0.69
CA ALA A 170 3.08 -21.34 -0.23
C ALA A 170 3.23 -22.87 -0.13
N SER A 171 2.95 -23.52 -1.25
CA SER A 171 3.09 -24.95 -1.41
C SER A 171 4.39 -25.13 -2.19
N ASP A 172 5.39 -25.78 -1.60
CA ASP A 172 6.72 -25.99 -2.20
C ASP A 172 7.61 -24.76 -2.16
N VAL A 173 8.18 -24.58 -0.97
CA VAL A 173 9.22 -23.60 -0.67
C VAL A 173 10.54 -24.31 -0.36
N ALA A 174 11.63 -23.77 -0.86
CA ALA A 174 12.98 -24.14 -0.50
C ALA A 174 13.84 -22.89 -0.28
N MET A 175 14.89 -23.05 0.53
CA MET A 175 15.88 -22.02 0.75
C MET A 175 17.25 -22.55 0.37
N TYR A 176 17.99 -21.75 -0.39
CA TYR A 176 19.31 -22.09 -0.90
C TYR A 176 20.36 -21.13 -0.37
N HIS A 177 21.55 -21.63 -0.04
CA HIS A 177 22.73 -20.82 0.22
C HIS A 177 23.43 -20.50 -1.10
N VAL A 178 23.78 -19.23 -1.31
CA VAL A 178 24.59 -18.79 -2.44
C VAL A 178 26.07 -18.92 -2.05
N ASP A 179 26.84 -19.66 -2.85
CA ASP A 179 28.28 -19.78 -2.64
C ASP A 179 28.99 -18.43 -2.79
N ARG A 180 30.15 -18.27 -2.15
CA ARG A 180 30.97 -17.04 -2.23
C ARG A 180 31.35 -16.67 -3.67
N SER A 181 31.52 -17.67 -4.53
CA SER A 181 31.81 -17.44 -5.95
C SER A 181 30.60 -16.97 -6.78
N GLN A 182 29.38 -16.99 -6.20
CA GLN A 182 28.11 -16.74 -6.86
C GLN A 182 27.91 -17.58 -8.14
N LYS A 183 28.51 -18.76 -8.21
CA LYS A 183 28.35 -19.71 -9.35
C LYS A 183 27.35 -20.82 -9.06
N SER A 184 27.09 -21.10 -7.79
CA SER A 184 26.19 -22.18 -7.40
C SER A 184 25.39 -21.83 -6.17
N MET A 185 24.23 -22.45 -6.07
CA MET A 185 23.34 -22.39 -4.93
C MET A 185 23.15 -23.79 -4.36
N ARG A 186 23.34 -23.96 -3.06
CA ARG A 186 23.18 -25.25 -2.37
C ARG A 186 21.97 -25.24 -1.47
N LEU A 187 21.15 -26.29 -1.55
CA LEU A 187 19.95 -26.42 -0.74
C LEU A 187 20.30 -26.43 0.76
N LEU A 188 19.68 -25.52 1.53
CA LEU A 188 19.75 -25.49 2.99
C LEU A 188 18.58 -26.29 3.58
N ILE A 189 17.36 -25.91 3.18
CA ILE A 189 16.15 -26.47 3.75
C ILE A 189 15.02 -26.45 2.71
N ARG A 190 14.13 -27.44 2.75
CA ARG A 190 12.93 -27.54 1.90
C ARG A 190 11.73 -27.99 2.71
N GLN A 191 10.55 -27.56 2.29
CA GLN A 191 9.27 -27.92 2.92
C GLN A 191 8.83 -29.36 2.67
N THR A 192 9.25 -29.98 1.56
CA THR A 192 8.75 -31.27 1.09
C THR A 192 9.89 -32.12 0.54
N ASP A 193 9.82 -33.43 0.77
CA ASP A 193 10.86 -34.40 0.39
C ASP A 193 10.87 -34.78 -1.11
N LYS A 194 10.08 -34.08 -1.92
CA LYS A 194 10.01 -34.33 -3.37
C LYS A 194 11.33 -33.94 -4.02
N LYS A 195 11.71 -34.70 -5.06
CA LYS A 195 12.79 -34.41 -6.01
C LYS A 195 12.60 -33.09 -6.80
N GLU A 196 11.57 -32.29 -6.50
CA GLU A 196 11.28 -31.03 -7.17
C GLU A 196 12.34 -29.95 -6.88
N PHE A 197 13.12 -30.08 -5.80
CA PHE A 197 14.22 -29.17 -5.46
C PHE A 197 15.57 -29.89 -5.61
N PRO A 198 16.41 -29.52 -6.61
CA PRO A 198 17.75 -30.09 -6.75
C PRO A 198 18.62 -29.67 -5.57
N GLN A 199 19.57 -30.53 -5.19
CA GLN A 199 20.49 -30.29 -4.07
C GLN A 199 21.42 -29.09 -4.33
N THR A 200 21.81 -28.92 -5.60
CA THR A 200 22.66 -27.84 -6.07
C THR A 200 22.11 -27.31 -7.39
N ILE A 201 22.10 -26.00 -7.55
CA ILE A 201 21.74 -25.30 -8.80
C ILE A 201 22.99 -24.55 -9.25
N PHE A 202 23.47 -24.84 -10.47
CA PHE A 202 24.57 -24.10 -11.09
C PHE A 202 23.99 -22.92 -11.87
N LEU A 203 24.50 -21.72 -11.60
CA LEU A 203 23.95 -20.47 -12.15
C LEU A 203 24.32 -20.26 -13.62
N ASP A 204 25.43 -20.86 -14.07
CA ASP A 204 25.85 -20.85 -15.47
C ASP A 204 24.82 -21.54 -16.39
N GLU A 205 24.19 -22.61 -15.88
CA GLU A 205 23.16 -23.42 -16.55
C GLU A 205 21.73 -23.00 -16.16
N ALA A 206 21.57 -22.01 -15.30
CA ALA A 206 20.25 -21.60 -14.80
C ALA A 206 19.46 -20.81 -15.85
N SER A 207 18.13 -20.87 -15.73
CA SER A 207 17.18 -20.19 -16.63
C SER A 207 17.35 -18.66 -16.61
N SER A 208 16.72 -17.99 -17.59
CA SER A 208 16.68 -16.53 -17.69
C SER A 208 16.19 -15.86 -16.40
N MET A 209 15.24 -16.47 -15.70
CA MET A 209 14.69 -15.94 -14.45
C MET A 209 15.77 -15.78 -13.37
N PHE A 210 16.61 -16.79 -13.15
CA PHE A 210 17.70 -16.71 -12.18
C PHE A 210 18.74 -15.66 -12.57
N LYS A 211 19.07 -15.55 -13.86
CA LYS A 211 20.02 -14.52 -14.35
C LYS A 211 19.50 -13.11 -14.07
N ARG A 212 18.22 -12.84 -14.33
CA ARG A 212 17.59 -11.56 -13.98
C ARG A 212 17.60 -11.31 -12.47
N PHE A 213 17.24 -12.31 -11.68
CA PHE A 213 17.21 -12.23 -10.23
C PHE A 213 18.58 -11.81 -9.66
N PHE A 214 19.68 -12.43 -10.12
CA PHE A 214 21.02 -12.07 -9.65
C PHE A 214 21.53 -10.72 -10.17
N GLN A 215 21.00 -10.22 -11.28
CA GLN A 215 21.33 -8.89 -11.81
C GLN A 215 20.66 -7.77 -11.00
N VAL A 216 19.39 -7.96 -10.60
CA VAL A 216 18.60 -6.94 -9.89
C VAL A 216 18.73 -7.08 -8.37
N GLN A 217 18.95 -8.30 -7.86
CA GLN A 217 18.99 -8.63 -6.42
C GLN A 217 17.71 -8.23 -5.67
N GLU A 218 16.57 -8.32 -6.35
CA GLU A 218 15.24 -8.07 -5.80
C GLU A 218 14.31 -9.27 -6.01
N THR A 219 13.21 -9.30 -5.25
CA THR A 219 12.19 -10.33 -5.40
C THR A 219 11.66 -10.35 -6.84
N THR A 220 11.90 -11.47 -7.53
CA THR A 220 11.59 -11.64 -8.95
C THR A 220 10.44 -12.62 -9.11
N LEU A 221 9.39 -12.18 -9.80
CA LEU A 221 8.24 -13.01 -10.19
C LEU A 221 8.47 -13.66 -11.54
N ARG A 222 7.89 -14.84 -11.74
CA ARG A 222 7.87 -15.52 -13.03
C ARG A 222 7.11 -14.68 -14.06
N GLN A 223 7.71 -14.47 -15.22
CA GLN A 223 7.11 -13.79 -16.36
C GLN A 223 6.55 -14.81 -17.36
N LEU A 224 5.76 -14.37 -18.35
CA LEU A 224 5.22 -15.26 -19.38
C LEU A 224 6.30 -15.87 -20.28
N ASP A 225 7.45 -15.20 -20.40
CA ASP A 225 8.57 -15.65 -21.24
C ASP A 225 9.53 -16.61 -20.52
N ASP A 226 9.30 -16.86 -19.22
CA ASP A 226 10.10 -17.81 -18.42
C ASP A 226 9.64 -19.26 -18.63
N GLU A 227 10.49 -20.22 -18.27
CA GLU A 227 10.17 -21.64 -18.44
C GLU A 227 9.05 -22.07 -17.47
N ASP A 228 8.16 -22.98 -17.91
CA ASP A 228 7.07 -23.47 -17.06
C ASP A 228 7.58 -24.16 -15.77
N THR A 229 8.80 -24.70 -15.82
CA THR A 229 9.51 -25.35 -14.72
C THR A 229 10.16 -24.39 -13.73
N ASP A 230 10.28 -23.11 -14.06
CA ASP A 230 10.88 -22.10 -13.19
C ASP A 230 10.09 -21.94 -11.89
N PRO A 231 10.65 -21.38 -10.83
CA PRO A 231 9.84 -21.00 -9.66
C PRO A 231 8.84 -19.89 -10.01
N MET A 232 7.81 -19.74 -9.19
CA MET A 232 6.89 -18.60 -9.30
C MET A 232 7.49 -17.32 -8.73
N LEU A 233 8.30 -17.46 -7.67
CA LEU A 233 8.93 -16.34 -6.97
C LEU A 233 10.32 -16.75 -6.49
N LEU A 234 11.28 -15.86 -6.75
CA LEU A 234 12.63 -15.87 -6.18
C LEU A 234 12.77 -14.64 -5.28
N ALA A 235 13.22 -14.83 -4.05
CA ALA A 235 13.46 -13.72 -3.13
C ALA A 235 14.87 -13.79 -2.53
N PRO A 236 15.60 -12.66 -2.48
CA PRO A 236 16.92 -12.61 -1.90
C PRO A 236 16.83 -12.44 -0.38
N ILE A 237 17.65 -13.20 0.34
CA ILE A 237 17.92 -12.98 1.76
C ILE A 237 19.28 -12.32 1.85
N ILE A 238 19.26 -11.05 2.23
CA ILE A 238 20.45 -10.21 2.34
C ILE A 238 21.01 -10.34 3.74
N VAL A 239 22.27 -10.76 3.83
CA VAL A 239 23.03 -10.90 5.08
C VAL A 239 24.39 -10.24 4.84
N ASP A 240 24.80 -9.34 5.73
CA ASP A 240 26.03 -8.53 5.57
C ASP A 240 26.06 -7.72 4.24
N GLY A 241 24.90 -7.27 3.77
CA GLY A 241 24.78 -6.47 2.53
C GLY A 241 24.94 -7.26 1.23
N MET A 242 25.04 -8.60 1.30
CA MET A 242 25.11 -9.48 0.13
C MET A 242 23.99 -10.52 0.15
N THR A 243 23.52 -10.93 -1.03
CA THR A 243 22.57 -12.05 -1.17
C THR A 243 23.27 -13.36 -0.79
N ARG A 244 23.14 -13.79 0.46
CA ARG A 244 23.74 -15.03 0.96
C ARG A 244 22.81 -16.23 0.83
N GLU A 245 21.50 -15.98 0.77
CA GLU A 245 20.52 -17.04 0.61
C GLU A 245 19.39 -16.60 -0.34
N VAL A 246 18.72 -17.56 -0.96
CA VAL A 246 17.62 -17.34 -1.90
C VAL A 246 16.46 -18.22 -1.49
N VAL A 247 15.29 -17.60 -1.30
CA VAL A 247 14.01 -18.30 -1.12
C VAL A 247 13.41 -18.57 -2.50
N VAL A 248 13.12 -19.84 -2.75
CA VAL A 248 12.54 -20.33 -4.00
C VAL A 248 11.15 -20.86 -3.72
N ILE A 249 10.13 -20.23 -4.30
CA ILE A 249 8.72 -20.64 -4.17
C ILE A 249 8.22 -21.14 -5.52
N LYS A 250 7.90 -22.43 -5.61
CA LYS A 250 7.42 -23.05 -6.85
C LYS A 250 5.91 -22.93 -7.06
N ARG A 251 5.10 -23.01 -6.00
CA ARG A 251 3.65 -22.85 -6.12
C ARG A 251 3.11 -21.89 -5.06
N LEU A 252 2.38 -20.88 -5.52
CA LEU A 252 1.68 -19.95 -4.67
C LEU A 252 0.26 -19.74 -5.25
N PRO A 253 -0.81 -19.77 -4.43
CA PRO A 253 -2.16 -19.52 -4.95
C PRO A 253 -2.26 -18.09 -5.54
N LEU A 254 -2.19 -18.00 -6.87
CA LEU A 254 -2.22 -16.76 -7.67
C LEU A 254 -3.36 -15.80 -7.29
N ARG A 255 -4.49 -16.33 -6.80
CA ARG A 255 -5.66 -15.53 -6.39
C ARG A 255 -5.43 -14.69 -5.12
N LYS A 256 -4.26 -14.82 -4.47
CA LYS A 256 -3.90 -14.15 -3.21
C LYS A 256 -2.62 -13.31 -3.28
N LEU A 257 -2.08 -13.05 -4.47
CA LEU A 257 -0.88 -12.20 -4.62
C LEU A 257 -1.30 -10.79 -5.02
N THR A 258 -1.61 -9.94 -4.04
CA THR A 258 -1.76 -8.50 -4.27
C THR A 258 -0.40 -7.79 -4.15
N THR A 259 -0.33 -6.53 -4.58
CA THR A 259 0.87 -5.69 -4.37
C THR A 259 1.21 -5.55 -2.88
N ASP A 260 0.18 -5.46 -2.03
CA ASP A 260 0.36 -5.37 -0.58
C ASP A 260 0.96 -6.66 -0.01
N ASP A 261 0.53 -7.83 -0.48
CA ASP A 261 1.09 -9.12 -0.06
C ASP A 261 2.58 -9.26 -0.45
N LEU A 262 2.97 -8.74 -1.62
CA LEU A 262 4.38 -8.69 -2.05
C LEU A 262 5.20 -7.76 -1.16
N HIS A 263 4.65 -6.60 -0.77
CA HIS A 263 5.32 -5.69 0.15
C HIS A 263 5.56 -6.35 1.51
N VAL A 264 4.56 -7.04 2.05
CA VAL A 264 4.67 -7.78 3.31
C VAL A 264 5.72 -8.90 3.19
N LEU A 265 5.74 -9.65 2.09
CA LEU A 265 6.78 -10.66 1.83
C LEU A 265 8.18 -10.05 1.80
N ASN A 266 8.37 -8.92 1.14
CA ASN A 266 9.68 -8.26 1.06
C ASN A 266 10.16 -7.78 2.44
N ILE A 267 9.26 -7.23 3.26
CA ILE A 267 9.56 -6.87 4.65
C ILE A 267 9.96 -8.13 5.44
N LEU A 268 9.22 -9.22 5.29
CA LEU A 268 9.52 -10.50 5.94
C LEU A 268 10.92 -11.02 5.56
N PHE A 269 11.27 -11.03 4.26
CA PHE A 269 12.59 -11.46 3.79
C PHE A 269 13.73 -10.59 4.32
N SER A 270 13.51 -9.27 4.41
CA SER A 270 14.47 -8.34 5.02
C SER A 270 14.69 -8.63 6.51
N TRP A 271 13.61 -8.89 7.26
CA TRP A 271 13.73 -9.30 8.66
C TRP A 271 14.42 -10.64 8.83
N ILE A 272 14.13 -11.63 7.97
CA ILE A 272 14.82 -12.93 7.99
C ILE A 272 16.33 -12.73 7.82
N GLY A 273 16.76 -11.94 6.83
CA GLY A 273 18.18 -11.64 6.62
C GLY A 273 18.82 -10.98 7.83
N THR A 274 18.16 -9.98 8.41
CA THR A 274 18.63 -9.27 9.61
C THR A 274 18.73 -10.21 10.82
N ARG A 275 17.73 -11.08 11.04
CA ARG A 275 17.71 -12.03 12.16
C ARG A 275 18.76 -13.11 12.01
N ILE A 276 18.97 -13.64 10.80
CA ILE A 276 20.05 -14.57 10.51
C ILE A 276 21.40 -13.92 10.79
N GLN A 277 21.61 -12.69 10.32
CA GLN A 277 22.84 -11.94 10.58
C GLN A 277 23.09 -11.75 12.08
N ASN A 278 22.05 -11.35 12.84
CA ASN A 278 22.15 -11.16 14.27
C ASN A 278 22.45 -12.46 15.02
N ALA A 279 21.78 -13.56 14.65
CA ALA A 279 22.03 -14.87 15.26
C ALA A 279 23.44 -15.39 14.93
N GLU A 280 23.90 -15.24 13.69
CA GLU A 280 25.29 -15.57 13.32
C GLU A 280 26.30 -14.71 14.11
N ASN A 281 26.04 -13.42 14.25
CA ASN A 281 26.90 -12.51 15.02
C ASN A 281 26.92 -12.83 16.51
N LEU A 282 25.79 -13.25 17.09
CA LEU A 282 25.72 -13.70 18.48
C LEU A 282 26.58 -14.95 18.69
N ILE A 283 26.41 -15.96 17.83
CA ILE A 283 27.22 -17.19 17.88
C ILE A 283 28.71 -16.86 17.70
N ARG A 284 29.06 -15.99 16.74
CA ARG A 284 30.45 -15.56 16.55
C ARG A 284 31.00 -14.84 17.78
N LYS A 285 30.22 -13.97 18.43
CA LYS A 285 30.63 -13.27 19.66
C LYS A 285 30.84 -14.24 20.82
N GLU A 286 29.91 -15.16 21.04
CA GLU A 286 30.05 -16.21 22.05
C GLU A 286 31.30 -17.06 21.81
N GLN A 287 31.61 -17.39 20.55
CA GLN A 287 32.85 -18.08 20.19
C GLN A 287 34.09 -17.23 20.44
N HIS A 288 34.09 -15.94 20.06
CA HIS A 288 35.21 -15.03 20.30
C HIS A 288 35.45 -14.76 21.79
N GLU A 289 34.39 -14.68 22.61
CA GLU A 289 34.51 -14.54 24.07
C GLU A 289 35.19 -15.76 24.70
N LYS A 290 35.00 -16.93 24.09
CA LYS A 290 35.65 -18.19 24.46
C LYS A 290 37.08 -18.30 23.92
N MET A 291 37.58 -17.34 23.13
CA MET A 291 38.93 -17.30 22.57
C MET A 291 39.80 -16.20 23.20
N HIS A 292 41.12 -16.34 23.08
CA HIS A 292 42.08 -15.31 23.46
C HIS A 292 42.10 -14.18 22.41
N LYS A 293 42.15 -12.92 22.85
CA LYS A 293 42.06 -11.75 21.96
C LYS A 293 43.15 -11.78 20.88
N GLY A 294 42.74 -11.64 19.62
CA GLY A 294 43.65 -11.61 18.47
C GLY A 294 44.05 -12.99 17.95
N THR A 295 43.58 -14.08 18.55
CA THR A 295 43.91 -15.45 18.14
C THR A 295 42.68 -16.35 18.07
N SER A 296 42.75 -17.46 17.32
CA SER A 296 41.73 -18.51 17.33
C SER A 296 41.87 -19.51 18.49
N PHE A 297 42.83 -19.30 19.40
CA PHE A 297 43.04 -20.18 20.54
C PHE A 297 41.95 -20.03 21.59
N TYR A 298 41.35 -21.15 22.00
CA TYR A 298 40.35 -21.18 23.05
C TYR A 298 40.96 -20.89 24.43
N LYS A 299 40.19 -20.23 25.30
CA LYS A 299 40.49 -20.13 26.73
C LYS A 299 40.38 -21.51 27.37
N LYS A 300 41.09 -21.72 28.48
CA LYS A 300 41.13 -22.99 29.22
C LYS A 300 39.73 -23.54 29.50
N GLU A 301 38.80 -22.70 29.97
CA GLU A 301 37.44 -23.11 30.34
C GLU A 301 36.67 -23.63 29.11
N ALA A 302 36.72 -22.89 28.00
CA ALA A 302 36.07 -23.27 26.76
C ALA A 302 36.72 -24.50 26.10
N PHE A 303 38.04 -24.64 26.22
CA PHE A 303 38.75 -25.83 25.75
C PHE A 303 38.29 -27.08 26.51
N MET A 304 38.16 -26.99 27.84
CA MET A 304 37.68 -28.10 28.67
C MET A 304 36.23 -28.51 28.34
N GLU A 305 35.34 -27.56 28.02
CA GLU A 305 33.99 -27.85 27.52
C GLU A 305 34.04 -28.70 26.23
N LEU A 306 34.92 -28.33 25.29
CA LEU A 306 35.10 -29.06 24.03
C LEU A 306 35.68 -30.46 24.24
N VAL A 307 36.61 -30.63 25.20
CA VAL A 307 37.14 -31.94 25.61
C VAL A 307 36.02 -32.82 26.16
N ALA A 308 35.16 -32.29 27.04
CA ALA A 308 34.04 -33.03 27.61
C ALA A 308 33.05 -33.52 26.53
N ILE A 309 32.82 -32.73 25.47
CA ILE A 309 32.00 -33.14 24.32
C ILE A 309 32.63 -34.33 23.58
N GLN A 310 33.96 -34.33 23.38
CA GLN A 310 34.64 -35.45 22.72
C GLN A 310 34.67 -36.70 23.60
N GLU A 311 34.76 -36.53 24.93
CA GLU A 311 34.62 -37.62 25.90
C GLU A 311 33.24 -38.29 25.78
N GLN A 312 32.16 -37.51 25.72
CA GLN A 312 30.82 -38.04 25.47
C GLN A 312 30.72 -38.78 24.13
N LYS A 313 31.32 -38.26 23.06
CA LYS A 313 31.35 -38.92 21.75
C LYS A 313 32.12 -40.24 21.79
N LYS A 314 33.21 -40.34 22.56
CA LYS A 314 33.93 -41.59 22.78
C LYS A 314 33.05 -42.61 23.51
N ILE A 315 32.31 -42.19 24.54
CA ILE A 315 31.41 -43.06 25.31
C ILE A 315 30.24 -43.57 24.46
N HIS A 316 29.58 -42.69 23.71
CA HIS A 316 28.35 -43.03 22.98
C HIS A 316 28.58 -43.61 21.59
N HIS A 317 29.70 -43.27 20.94
CA HIS A 317 29.95 -43.59 19.53
C HIS A 317 31.31 -44.24 19.28
N GLY A 318 32.13 -44.49 20.32
CA GLY A 318 33.43 -45.14 20.17
C GLY A 318 34.46 -44.31 19.39
N GLN A 319 34.22 -43.01 19.17
CA GLN A 319 35.12 -42.16 18.42
C GLN A 319 36.36 -41.82 19.27
N PRO A 320 37.58 -42.18 18.84
CA PRO A 320 38.79 -41.89 19.60
C PRO A 320 39.12 -40.39 19.51
N TYR A 321 39.73 -39.84 20.56
CA TYR A 321 40.27 -38.48 20.59
C TYR A 321 41.54 -38.47 21.45
N ILE A 322 42.41 -37.49 21.20
CA ILE A 322 43.61 -37.25 22.01
C ILE A 322 43.58 -35.81 22.51
N VAL A 323 43.99 -35.62 23.76
CA VAL A 323 44.33 -34.30 24.32
C VAL A 323 45.82 -34.29 24.62
N LEU A 324 46.55 -33.32 24.08
CA LEU A 324 47.96 -33.07 24.38
C LEU A 324 48.09 -31.73 25.07
N ASP A 325 48.98 -31.65 26.04
CA ASP A 325 49.41 -30.40 26.67
C ASP A 325 50.92 -30.21 26.43
N TYR A 326 51.28 -29.04 25.92
CA TYR A 326 52.66 -28.69 25.62
C TYR A 326 53.08 -27.45 26.41
N PRO A 327 54.06 -27.54 27.32
CA PRO A 327 54.57 -26.36 28.02
C PRO A 327 55.35 -25.48 27.05
N LEU A 328 54.97 -24.20 26.96
CA LEU A 328 55.70 -23.22 26.16
C LEU A 328 56.93 -22.75 26.95
N GLY A 329 58.04 -22.49 26.23
CA GLY A 329 59.25 -21.94 26.82
C GLY A 329 59.01 -20.58 27.47
N TYR A 330 59.93 -20.16 28.35
CA TYR A 330 59.87 -18.86 29.04
C TYR A 330 60.20 -17.65 28.14
N GLU A 331 60.44 -17.86 26.84
CA GLU A 331 60.69 -16.77 25.89
C GLU A 331 59.37 -16.11 25.46
N PRO A 332 59.29 -14.76 25.42
CA PRO A 332 58.05 -14.05 25.13
C PRO A 332 57.73 -14.10 23.63
N VAL A 333 57.17 -15.22 23.18
CA VAL A 333 56.63 -15.37 21.83
C VAL A 333 55.17 -14.93 21.82
N SER A 334 54.76 -14.13 20.84
CA SER A 334 53.36 -13.71 20.73
C SER A 334 52.47 -14.89 20.37
N LEU A 335 51.28 -15.00 20.99
CA LEU A 335 50.31 -16.05 20.72
C LEU A 335 49.93 -16.14 19.23
N GLU A 336 49.90 -15.01 18.53
CA GLU A 336 49.66 -14.90 17.08
C GLU A 336 50.75 -15.61 16.24
N SER A 337 52.02 -15.55 16.69
CA SER A 337 53.13 -16.22 16.02
C SER A 337 53.07 -17.73 16.22
N ILE A 338 52.70 -18.16 17.44
CA ILE A 338 52.50 -19.57 17.77
C ILE A 338 51.34 -20.14 16.96
N GLU A 339 50.24 -19.39 16.83
CA GLU A 339 49.08 -19.75 16.03
C GLU A 339 49.43 -19.97 14.55
N ALA A 340 50.21 -19.06 13.93
CA ALA A 340 50.63 -19.22 12.55
C ALA A 340 51.46 -20.50 12.31
N ILE A 341 52.26 -20.90 13.31
CA ILE A 341 53.04 -22.15 13.26
C ILE A 341 52.10 -23.34 13.40
N VAL A 342 51.24 -23.34 14.41
CA VAL A 342 50.37 -24.47 14.74
C VAL A 342 49.33 -24.75 13.65
N HIS A 343 48.70 -23.73 13.07
CA HIS A 343 47.72 -23.89 11.97
C HIS A 343 48.31 -24.46 10.69
N SER A 344 49.61 -24.31 10.46
CA SER A 344 50.26 -24.92 9.28
C SER A 344 50.40 -26.44 9.38
N TYR A 345 50.20 -27.03 10.57
CA TYR A 345 50.40 -28.46 10.82
C TYR A 345 49.16 -29.18 11.36
N LEU A 346 48.17 -28.45 11.84
CA LEU A 346 46.90 -28.97 12.31
C LEU A 346 45.83 -28.97 11.22
N ARG A 347 44.89 -29.90 11.33
CA ARG A 347 43.72 -29.97 10.45
C ARG A 347 42.67 -28.94 10.91
N GLU A 348 41.78 -28.54 10.01
CA GLU A 348 40.65 -27.65 10.34
C GLU A 348 39.77 -28.14 11.51
N ILE A 349 39.78 -29.45 11.79
CA ILE A 349 39.00 -30.07 12.85
C ILE A 349 39.75 -30.16 14.20
N ASP A 350 41.04 -29.87 14.22
CA ASP A 350 41.86 -29.90 15.42
C ASP A 350 41.67 -28.59 16.19
N VAL A 351 41.53 -28.69 17.51
CA VAL A 351 41.19 -27.55 18.38
C VAL A 351 42.38 -27.21 19.25
N VAL A 352 42.71 -25.92 19.34
CA VAL A 352 43.84 -25.41 20.13
C VAL A 352 43.33 -24.49 21.23
N GLY A 353 43.78 -24.70 22.45
CA GLY A 353 43.60 -23.83 23.59
C GLY A 353 44.93 -23.34 24.15
N TYR A 354 44.89 -22.27 24.94
CA TYR A 354 46.05 -21.76 25.66
C TYR A 354 45.68 -21.51 27.12
N ASP A 355 46.50 -22.01 28.04
CA ASP A 355 46.40 -21.79 29.48
C ASP A 355 47.43 -20.75 29.93
N PRO A 356 47.00 -19.52 30.27
CA PRO A 356 47.90 -18.46 30.74
C PRO A 356 48.50 -18.71 32.12
N GLU A 357 47.88 -19.52 32.99
CA GLU A 357 48.36 -19.73 34.36
C GLU A 357 49.55 -20.69 34.40
N GLU A 358 49.52 -21.72 33.56
CA GLU A 358 50.59 -22.73 33.47
C GLU A 358 51.50 -22.55 32.25
N ASN A 359 51.25 -21.55 31.41
CA ASN A 359 51.93 -21.29 30.13
C ASN A 359 51.97 -22.54 29.23
N LYS A 360 50.81 -23.18 29.03
CA LYS A 360 50.68 -24.42 28.26
C LYS A 360 49.77 -24.25 27.05
N LEU A 361 50.19 -24.79 25.92
CA LEU A 361 49.35 -25.00 24.75
C LEU A 361 48.56 -26.31 24.94
N LEU A 362 47.25 -26.24 24.80
CA LEU A 362 46.34 -27.38 24.88
C LEU A 362 45.88 -27.74 23.46
N LEU A 363 45.99 -29.01 23.08
CA LEU A 363 45.66 -29.48 21.73
C LEU A 363 44.65 -30.62 21.86
N LEU A 364 43.51 -30.50 21.20
CA LEU A 364 42.48 -31.52 21.10
C LEU A 364 42.41 -32.01 19.65
N LEU A 365 42.64 -33.31 19.46
CA LEU A 365 42.73 -33.97 18.15
C LEU A 365 41.60 -35.01 18.03
N PRO A 366 40.44 -34.66 17.44
CA PRO A 366 39.32 -35.57 17.26
C PRO A 366 39.62 -36.67 16.21
N GLY A 367 39.21 -37.90 16.47
CA GLY A 367 39.35 -39.02 15.52
C GLY A 367 40.75 -39.63 15.44
N THR A 368 41.66 -39.27 16.35
CA THR A 368 43.01 -39.84 16.41
C THR A 368 43.09 -40.87 17.53
N SER A 369 43.61 -42.06 17.22
CA SER A 369 43.82 -43.15 18.18
C SER A 369 45.04 -42.91 19.06
N GLU A 370 44.95 -43.32 20.33
CA GLU A 370 46.01 -43.14 21.34
C GLU A 370 47.41 -43.64 20.92
N ASP A 371 47.47 -44.66 20.05
CA ASP A 371 48.72 -45.20 19.50
C ASP A 371 49.58 -44.15 18.76
N HIS A 372 48.98 -43.04 18.33
CA HIS A 372 49.66 -41.95 17.64
C HIS A 372 50.06 -40.77 18.55
N ARG A 373 49.71 -40.81 19.84
CA ARG A 373 49.96 -39.73 20.81
C ARG A 373 51.41 -39.29 20.82
N GLN A 374 52.34 -40.23 21.06
CA GLN A 374 53.77 -39.92 21.20
C GLN A 374 54.35 -39.34 19.90
N ARG A 375 53.99 -39.93 18.76
CA ARG A 375 54.49 -39.48 17.44
C ARG A 375 54.02 -38.07 17.07
N ILE A 376 52.82 -37.69 17.50
CA ILE A 376 52.30 -36.34 17.26
C ILE A 376 52.92 -35.35 18.24
N TYR A 377 53.11 -35.76 19.50
CA TYR A 377 53.79 -34.96 20.51
C TYR A 377 55.21 -34.60 20.07
N ASP A 378 56.05 -35.59 19.74
CA ASP A 378 57.44 -35.39 19.32
C ASP A 378 57.54 -34.52 18.05
N ARG A 379 56.54 -34.61 17.17
CA ARG A 379 56.47 -33.80 15.94
C ARG A 379 56.15 -32.34 16.23
N ILE A 380 55.20 -32.07 17.12
CA ILE A 380 54.82 -30.70 17.52
C ILE A 380 55.97 -30.07 18.33
N GLU A 381 56.55 -30.83 19.26
CA GLU A 381 57.73 -30.42 20.04
C GLU A 381 58.91 -30.08 19.12
N GLY A 382 59.26 -30.94 18.17
CA GLY A 382 60.35 -30.68 17.23
C GLY A 382 60.15 -29.42 16.36
N ILE A 383 58.89 -29.06 16.06
CA ILE A 383 58.55 -27.88 15.26
C ILE A 383 58.60 -26.60 16.11
N LEU A 384 58.08 -26.64 17.32
CA LEU A 384 58.12 -25.51 18.25
C LEU A 384 59.59 -25.19 18.61
N ILE A 385 60.40 -26.22 18.89
CA ILE A 385 61.84 -26.08 19.13
C ILE A 385 62.59 -25.56 17.90
N GLN A 386 62.32 -26.06 16.68
CA GLN A 386 62.97 -25.56 15.45
C GLN A 386 62.66 -24.10 15.14
N LYS A 387 61.51 -23.60 15.61
CA LYS A 387 61.04 -22.24 15.35
C LYS A 387 61.28 -21.28 16.53
N GLY A 388 61.91 -21.75 17.60
CA GLY A 388 62.34 -20.94 18.75
C GLY A 388 61.20 -20.56 19.70
N VAL A 389 60.28 -21.48 19.98
CA VAL A 389 59.13 -21.31 20.89
C VAL A 389 59.14 -22.35 22.01
#